data_AF-A0A831UYZ1-F1
#
_entry.id   AF-A0A831UYZ1-F1
#
_cell.length_a   1.000
_cell.length_b   1.000
_cell.length_c   1.000
_cell.angle_alpha   90.00
_cell.angle_beta   90.00
_cell.angle_gamma   90.00
#
_symmetry.space_group_name_H-M   'P 1'
#
loop_
_entity.id
_entity.type
_entity.pdbx_description
1 polymer ?
#
loop_
_entity_poly.entity_id
_entity_poly.type
_entity_poly.pdbx_seq_one_letter_code
_entity_poly.pdbx_strand_id
1 'polypeptide(L)'
;MTFEHPANDWRPAIGVSWYQGGAMPRSPKGYVDLNKIGHGAMFKGTQGFVICDFDSRLLLPIGPKADLTYYNRRPKEKILPPLGHFQREWIDACKGSLKTSCDFDYGSTLIEQMLLGLVAYRVGEEIQYDGATGRVIGNAKADALLRREYRPGWVLNG
;
A
#
# COMPACT_ATOMS: atom_id res chain seq x y z
N MET A 1 -9.22 8.70 1.36
CA MET A 1 -7.94 9.43 1.61
C MET A 1 -7.15 9.43 0.31
N THR A 2 -6.34 10.46 0.05
CA THR A 2 -5.48 10.53 -1.13
C THR A 2 -4.04 10.75 -0.68
N PHE A 3 -3.10 10.12 -1.36
CA PHE A 3 -1.67 10.22 -1.15
C PHE A 3 -0.98 10.48 -2.48
N GLU A 4 0.06 11.29 -2.48
CA GLU A 4 0.95 11.49 -3.63
C GLU A 4 2.30 10.86 -3.30
N HIS A 5 2.61 9.73 -3.93
CA HIS A 5 3.93 9.12 -3.81
C HIS A 5 4.90 9.78 -4.79
N PRO A 6 6.10 10.19 -4.34
CA PRO A 6 7.06 10.84 -5.20
C PRO A 6 7.53 9.90 -6.33
N ALA A 7 8.01 10.50 -7.41
CA ALA A 7 8.71 9.80 -8.48
C ALA A 7 9.99 9.14 -7.93
N ASN A 8 10.48 8.13 -8.64
CA ASN A 8 11.79 7.54 -8.40
C ASN A 8 12.46 7.17 -9.73
N ASP A 9 13.63 6.55 -9.67
CA ASP A 9 14.46 6.24 -10.83
C ASP A 9 13.78 5.42 -11.93
N TRP A 10 12.71 4.68 -11.60
CA TRP A 10 12.05 3.77 -12.55
C TRP A 10 10.57 4.09 -12.80
N ARG A 11 9.95 5.02 -12.05
CA ARG A 11 8.55 5.42 -12.25
C ARG A 11 8.30 6.91 -11.95
N PRO A 12 7.32 7.54 -12.61
CA PRO A 12 6.84 8.86 -12.22
C PRO A 12 6.15 8.82 -10.85
N ALA A 13 5.78 10.00 -10.35
CA ALA A 13 4.94 10.12 -9.16
C ALA A 13 3.60 9.39 -9.35
N ILE A 14 3.06 8.84 -8.27
CA ILE A 14 1.84 8.04 -8.28
C ILE A 14 0.86 8.60 -7.25
N GLY A 15 -0.32 9.02 -7.73
CA GLY A 15 -1.47 9.25 -6.87
C GLY A 15 -2.08 7.93 -6.40
N VAL A 16 -2.33 7.82 -5.10
CA VAL A 16 -3.00 6.67 -4.46
C VAL A 16 -4.24 7.16 -3.77
N SER A 17 -5.40 6.61 -4.15
CA SER A 17 -6.67 6.87 -3.49
C SER A 17 -7.08 5.64 -2.67
N TRP A 18 -7.23 5.84 -1.37
CA TRP A 18 -7.70 4.83 -0.43
C TRP A 18 -9.20 5.00 -0.16
N TYR A 19 -9.93 3.91 -0.35
CA TYR A 19 -11.37 3.79 -0.13
C TYR A 19 -11.63 2.74 0.97
N GLN A 20 -12.50 3.06 1.92
CA GLN A 20 -12.84 2.21 3.07
C GLN A 20 -14.30 2.46 3.47
N GLY A 21 -14.96 1.47 4.07
CA GLY A 21 -16.27 1.66 4.70
C GLY A 21 -17.42 1.90 3.71
N GLY A 22 -17.37 1.29 2.53
CA GLY A 22 -18.41 1.37 1.50
C GLY A 22 -18.21 2.48 0.46
N ALA A 23 -17.33 3.46 0.73
CA ALA A 23 -16.83 4.33 -0.34
C ALA A 23 -16.05 3.47 -1.35
N MET A 24 -16.22 3.73 -2.65
CA MET A 24 -15.57 2.99 -3.73
C MET A 24 -15.17 3.91 -4.88
N PRO A 25 -14.10 3.60 -5.62
CA PRO A 25 -13.82 4.28 -6.87
C PRO A 25 -14.88 3.91 -7.92
N ARG A 26 -14.96 4.71 -8.98
CA ARG A 26 -15.78 4.37 -10.14
C ARG A 26 -15.22 3.12 -10.84
N SER A 27 -16.09 2.15 -11.11
CA SER A 27 -15.76 1.01 -11.98
C SER A 27 -15.26 1.47 -13.35
N PRO A 28 -14.21 0.83 -13.91
CA PRO A 28 -13.63 1.26 -15.19
C PRO A 28 -14.57 1.02 -16.38
N LYS A 29 -15.47 0.02 -16.28
CA LYS A 29 -16.49 -0.32 -17.29
C LYS A 29 -17.75 -0.82 -16.59
N GLY A 30 -18.90 -0.70 -17.24
CA GLY A 30 -20.20 -1.09 -16.67
C GLY A 30 -20.33 -2.59 -16.35
N TYR A 31 -19.55 -3.45 -17.01
CA TYR A 31 -19.50 -4.89 -16.74
C TYR A 31 -18.48 -5.29 -15.67
N VAL A 32 -17.73 -4.33 -15.10
CA VAL A 32 -16.83 -4.56 -13.98
C VAL A 32 -17.49 -4.00 -12.73
N ASP A 33 -17.91 -4.87 -11.82
CA ASP A 33 -18.51 -4.46 -10.56
C ASP A 33 -17.50 -4.57 -9.42
N LEU A 34 -16.91 -3.43 -9.06
CA LEU A 34 -15.91 -3.38 -7.99
C LEU A 34 -16.51 -3.69 -6.61
N ASN A 35 -17.84 -3.58 -6.42
CA ASN A 35 -18.47 -3.91 -5.13
C ASN A 35 -18.48 -5.41 -4.83
N LYS A 36 -18.18 -6.26 -5.83
CA LYS A 36 -18.00 -7.70 -5.63
C LYS A 36 -16.61 -8.07 -5.13
N ILE A 37 -15.69 -7.10 -5.06
CA ILE A 37 -14.33 -7.28 -4.57
C ILE A 37 -14.28 -6.76 -3.13
N GLY A 38 -14.03 -7.65 -2.17
CA GLY A 38 -13.97 -7.28 -0.74
C GLY A 38 -12.75 -6.42 -0.42
N HIS A 39 -11.56 -6.99 -0.61
CA HIS A 39 -10.28 -6.29 -0.46
C HIS A 39 -9.51 -6.38 -1.76
N GLY A 40 -9.16 -5.24 -2.35
CA GLY A 40 -8.45 -5.24 -3.61
C GLY A 40 -7.79 -3.93 -3.96
N ALA A 41 -7.04 -3.96 -5.06
CA ALA A 41 -6.37 -2.81 -5.64
C ALA A 41 -6.79 -2.66 -7.10
N MET A 42 -6.95 -1.40 -7.54
CA MET A 42 -7.11 -1.05 -8.94
C MET A 42 -5.96 -0.15 -9.38
N PHE A 43 -5.15 -0.66 -10.30
CA PHE A 43 -4.11 0.10 -10.97
C PHE A 43 -4.67 0.67 -12.26
N LYS A 44 -4.55 2.00 -12.42
CA LYS A 44 -4.92 2.71 -13.65
C LYS A 44 -3.65 3.05 -14.41
N GLY A 45 -3.47 2.43 -15.57
CA GLY A 45 -2.36 2.71 -16.49
C GLY A 45 -2.80 3.57 -17.69
N THR A 46 -1.84 3.88 -18.55
CA THR A 46 -2.06 4.60 -19.81
C THR A 46 -2.80 3.77 -20.86
N GLN A 47 -2.75 2.43 -20.75
CA GLN A 47 -3.33 1.48 -21.71
C GLN A 47 -4.39 0.56 -21.08
N GLY A 48 -4.93 0.92 -19.91
CA GLY A 48 -5.99 0.13 -19.28
C GLY A 48 -5.87 0.04 -17.77
N PHE A 49 -6.46 -1.02 -17.22
CA PHE A 49 -6.56 -1.27 -15.79
C PHE A 49 -6.09 -2.67 -15.44
N VAL A 50 -5.46 -2.79 -14.27
CA VAL A 50 -5.30 -4.07 -13.56
C VAL A 50 -6.09 -3.98 -12.28
N ILE A 51 -6.99 -4.91 -12.04
CA ILE A 51 -7.75 -5.02 -10.79
C ILE A 51 -7.43 -6.37 -10.17
N CYS A 52 -7.16 -6.40 -8.87
CA CYS A 52 -6.86 -7.65 -8.18
C CYS A 52 -7.34 -7.66 -6.74
N ASP A 53 -7.64 -8.85 -6.25
CA ASP A 53 -7.71 -9.19 -4.83
C ASP A 53 -6.60 -10.20 -4.50
N PHE A 54 -6.74 -10.91 -3.38
CA PHE A 54 -5.78 -11.92 -2.95
C PHE A 54 -5.71 -13.15 -3.88
N ASP A 55 -6.79 -13.46 -4.59
CA ASP A 55 -6.95 -14.71 -5.33
C ASP A 55 -7.08 -14.52 -6.84
N SER A 56 -7.56 -13.36 -7.27
CA SER A 56 -7.97 -13.08 -8.64
C SER A 56 -7.32 -11.82 -9.19
N ARG A 57 -7.10 -11.82 -10.51
CA ARG A 57 -6.64 -10.65 -11.27
C ARG A 57 -7.47 -10.49 -12.53
N LEU A 58 -7.95 -9.28 -12.79
CA LEU A 58 -8.60 -8.84 -14.02
C LEU A 58 -7.66 -7.86 -14.74
N LEU A 59 -7.29 -8.19 -15.98
CA LEU A 59 -6.60 -7.27 -16.88
C LEU A 59 -7.59 -6.72 -17.88
N LEU A 60 -7.68 -5.39 -17.98
CA LEU A 60 -8.61 -4.70 -18.86
C LEU A 60 -7.85 -3.72 -19.77
N PRO A 61 -7.42 -4.15 -20.97
CA PRO A 61 -6.80 -3.26 -21.94
C PRO A 61 -7.83 -2.24 -22.46
N ILE A 62 -7.46 -0.96 -22.50
CA ILE A 62 -8.34 0.11 -22.99
C ILE A 62 -7.57 1.07 -23.88
N GLY A 63 -8.15 1.34 -25.06
CA GLY A 63 -7.65 2.30 -26.02
C GLY A 63 -6.99 1.64 -27.23
N PRO A 64 -6.69 2.42 -28.27
CA PRO A 64 -6.26 1.89 -29.57
C PRO A 64 -4.88 1.23 -29.55
N LYS A 65 -4.08 1.49 -28.51
CA LYS A 65 -2.73 0.92 -28.34
C LYS A 65 -2.68 -0.20 -27.29
N ALA A 66 -3.83 -0.65 -26.78
CA ALA A 66 -3.90 -1.63 -25.70
C ALA A 66 -4.00 -3.07 -26.24
N ASP A 67 -3.09 -3.44 -27.15
CA ASP A 67 -3.09 -4.73 -27.86
C ASP A 67 -2.28 -5.83 -27.14
N LEU A 68 -1.64 -5.50 -26.02
CA LEU A 68 -0.77 -6.37 -25.23
C LEU A 68 0.44 -6.94 -25.99
N THR A 69 0.73 -6.52 -27.23
CA THR A 69 1.87 -7.01 -28.01
C THR A 69 3.22 -6.62 -27.39
N TYR A 70 3.22 -5.54 -26.60
CA TYR A 70 4.35 -5.05 -25.82
C TYR A 70 4.55 -5.79 -24.48
N TYR A 71 3.60 -6.63 -24.08
CA TYR A 71 3.68 -7.32 -22.79
C TYR A 71 4.73 -8.43 -22.84
N ASN A 72 5.85 -8.19 -22.15
CA ASN A 72 6.87 -9.21 -21.95
C ASN A 72 6.68 -9.88 -20.58
N ARG A 73 6.20 -11.13 -20.58
CA ARG A 73 6.01 -11.88 -19.33
C ARG A 73 7.36 -12.13 -18.65
N ARG A 74 7.38 -12.13 -17.32
CA ARG A 74 8.59 -12.57 -16.59
C ARG A 74 8.86 -14.05 -16.88
N PRO A 75 10.13 -14.44 -17.10
CA PRO A 75 10.49 -15.86 -17.21
C PRO A 75 10.21 -16.55 -15.87
N LYS A 76 9.92 -17.87 -15.90
CA LYS A 76 9.44 -18.62 -14.73
C LYS A 76 10.42 -18.56 -13.57
N GLU A 77 11.71 -18.53 -13.90
CA GLU A 77 12.84 -18.51 -12.97
C GLU A 77 12.95 -17.17 -12.22
N LYS A 78 12.29 -16.11 -12.72
CA LYS A 78 12.19 -14.79 -12.07
C LYS A 78 10.87 -14.59 -11.32
N ILE A 79 10.03 -15.61 -11.24
CA ILE A 79 8.79 -15.58 -10.45
C ILE A 79 9.12 -16.06 -9.03
N LEU A 80 8.68 -15.30 -8.03
CA LEU A 80 8.84 -15.70 -6.64
C LEU A 80 8.09 -17.01 -6.37
N PRO A 81 8.65 -17.93 -5.56
CA PRO A 81 7.92 -19.13 -5.16
C PRO A 81 6.68 -18.75 -4.33
N PRO A 82 5.67 -19.64 -4.24
CA PRO A 82 4.57 -19.45 -3.30
C PRO A 82 5.11 -19.27 -1.88
N LEU A 83 4.64 -18.23 -1.19
CA LEU A 83 5.07 -17.91 0.18
C LEU A 83 4.52 -18.88 1.24
N GLY A 84 3.46 -19.63 0.91
CA GLY A 84 2.76 -20.50 1.85
C GLY A 84 1.83 -19.73 2.79
N HIS A 85 1.41 -20.39 3.87
CA HIS A 85 0.53 -19.81 4.88
C HIS A 85 1.34 -19.24 6.05
N PHE A 86 0.94 -18.06 6.55
CA PHE A 86 1.64 -17.33 7.61
C PHE A 86 1.79 -18.13 8.91
N GLN A 87 0.86 -19.04 9.23
CA GLN A 87 0.96 -19.88 10.43
C GLN A 87 2.16 -20.82 10.34
N ARG A 88 2.45 -21.36 9.14
CA ARG A 88 3.60 -22.23 8.94
C ARG A 88 4.90 -21.45 9.05
N GLU A 89 4.96 -20.28 8.41
CA GLU A 89 6.11 -19.36 8.54
C GLU A 89 6.38 -19.04 10.01
N TRP A 90 5.34 -18.72 10.79
CA TRP A 90 5.50 -18.42 12.21
C TRP A 90 6.08 -19.60 13.00
N ILE A 91 5.58 -20.82 12.76
CA ILE A 91 6.12 -22.04 13.40
C ILE A 91 7.59 -22.25 13.02
N ASP A 92 7.93 -22.12 11.74
CA ASP A 92 9.30 -22.33 11.26
C ASP A 92 10.24 -21.24 11.78
N ALA A 93 9.78 -19.99 11.88
CA ALA A 93 10.51 -18.89 12.49
C ALA A 93 10.82 -19.19 13.96
N CYS A 94 9.82 -19.58 14.76
CA CYS A 94 10.01 -19.95 16.17
C CYS A 94 10.98 -21.12 16.39
N LYS A 95 11.09 -22.03 15.41
CA LYS A 95 11.98 -23.19 15.47
C LYS A 95 13.33 -23.00 14.79
N GLY A 96 13.55 -21.84 14.16
CA GLY A 96 14.67 -21.67 13.24
C GLY A 96 15.16 -20.23 13.19
N SER A 97 14.95 -19.58 12.04
CA SER A 97 15.62 -18.33 11.68
C SER A 97 15.11 -17.09 12.42
N LEU A 98 14.00 -17.19 13.16
CA LEU A 98 13.29 -16.05 13.74
C LEU A 98 12.83 -15.00 12.70
N LYS A 99 12.69 -15.41 11.42
CA LYS A 99 12.29 -14.54 10.32
C LYS A 99 10.94 -14.96 9.73
N THR A 100 10.13 -13.97 9.40
CA THR A 100 8.84 -14.11 8.72
C THR A 100 8.75 -13.11 7.58
N SER A 101 7.97 -13.41 6.55
CA SER A 101 7.73 -12.49 5.41
C SER A 101 7.06 -11.17 5.81
N CYS A 102 6.31 -11.17 6.91
CA CYS A 102 5.62 -10.00 7.47
C CYS A 102 6.09 -9.70 8.89
N ASP A 103 7.35 -9.31 9.05
CA ASP A 103 7.89 -8.92 10.35
C ASP A 103 7.45 -7.50 10.80
N PHE A 104 7.91 -7.07 11.98
CA PHE A 104 7.57 -5.76 12.53
C PHE A 104 8.11 -4.60 11.70
N ASP A 105 9.27 -4.75 11.07
CA ASP A 105 9.82 -3.69 10.21
C ASP A 105 8.90 -3.48 9.02
N TYR A 106 8.61 -4.54 8.26
CA TYR A 106 7.67 -4.51 7.15
C TYR A 106 6.29 -3.97 7.56
N GLY A 107 5.72 -4.50 8.66
CA GLY A 107 4.42 -4.08 9.15
C GLY A 107 4.38 -2.60 9.58
N SER A 108 5.44 -2.13 10.24
CA SER A 108 5.54 -0.75 10.72
C SER A 108 5.68 0.26 9.58
N THR A 109 6.50 -0.04 8.57
CA THR A 109 6.62 0.81 7.37
C THR A 109 5.33 0.82 6.56
N LEU A 110 4.62 -0.31 6.46
CA LEU A 110 3.37 -0.39 5.71
C LEU A 110 2.25 0.43 6.35
N ILE A 111 2.10 0.36 7.69
CA ILE A 111 1.02 1.07 8.38
C ILE A 111 1.26 2.59 8.44
N GLU A 112 2.52 3.02 8.32
CA GLU A 112 2.92 4.43 8.37
C GLU A 112 2.07 5.31 7.43
N GLN A 113 1.88 4.88 6.17
CA GLN A 113 1.04 5.60 5.21
C GLN A 113 -0.40 5.80 5.71
N MET A 114 -1.01 4.76 6.30
CA MET A 114 -2.38 4.88 6.84
C MET A 114 -2.44 5.84 8.02
N LEU A 115 -1.41 5.82 8.89
CA LEU A 115 -1.31 6.73 10.02
C LEU A 115 -1.17 8.18 9.56
N LEU A 116 -0.38 8.46 8.52
CA LEU A 116 -0.29 9.80 7.92
C LEU A 116 -1.65 10.29 7.40
N GLY A 117 -2.45 9.40 6.82
CA GLY A 117 -3.82 9.73 6.42
C GLY A 117 -4.70 10.16 7.60
N LEU A 118 -4.55 9.53 8.76
CA LEU A 118 -5.25 9.93 10.00
C LEU A 118 -4.72 11.25 10.57
N VAL A 119 -3.41 11.49 10.49
CA VAL A 119 -2.80 12.75 10.91
C VAL A 119 -3.37 13.90 10.08
N ALA A 120 -3.33 13.78 8.74
CA ALA A 120 -3.90 14.76 7.81
C ALA A 120 -5.40 14.99 8.08
N TYR A 121 -6.17 13.93 8.31
CA TYR A 121 -7.58 14.03 8.67
C TYR A 121 -7.80 14.83 9.98
N ARG A 122 -6.98 14.60 11.00
CA ARG A 122 -7.10 15.28 12.30
C ARG A 122 -6.72 16.76 12.25
N VAL A 123 -5.74 17.13 11.41
CA VAL A 123 -5.38 18.55 11.23
C VAL A 123 -6.26 19.26 10.21
N GLY A 124 -6.96 18.50 9.35
CA GLY A 124 -7.91 19.03 8.37
C GLY A 124 -7.25 19.63 7.12
N GLU A 125 -5.98 19.31 6.87
CA GLU A 125 -5.19 19.85 5.76
C GLU A 125 -4.19 18.82 5.20
N GLU A 126 -3.65 19.13 4.03
CA GLU A 126 -2.54 18.36 3.44
C GLU A 126 -1.28 18.49 4.29
N ILE A 127 -0.52 17.40 4.41
CA ILE A 127 0.73 17.37 5.17
C ILE A 127 1.88 16.95 4.24
N GLN A 128 3.02 17.62 4.38
CA GLN A 128 4.27 17.18 3.74
C GLN A 128 5.05 16.32 4.72
N TYR A 129 5.40 15.10 4.32
CA TYR A 129 6.06 14.13 5.17
C TYR A 129 7.43 13.75 4.59
N ASP A 130 8.46 13.80 5.43
CA ASP A 130 9.78 13.27 5.12
C ASP A 130 9.91 11.87 5.73
N GLY A 131 9.77 10.86 4.88
CA GLY A 131 9.90 9.45 5.30
C GLY A 131 11.31 9.04 5.69
N ALA A 132 12.36 9.80 5.34
CA ALA A 132 13.72 9.49 5.76
C ALA A 132 13.96 9.89 7.23
N THR A 133 13.38 11.01 7.66
CA THR A 133 13.51 11.51 9.05
C THR A 133 12.32 11.18 9.94
N GLY A 134 11.21 10.73 9.37
CA GLY A 134 9.98 10.39 10.07
C GLY A 134 9.25 11.63 10.62
N ARG A 135 9.23 12.73 9.86
CA ARG A 135 8.70 14.03 10.33
C ARG A 135 7.76 14.70 9.35
N VAL A 136 6.80 15.44 9.90
CA VAL A 136 5.99 16.38 9.11
C VAL A 136 6.73 17.71 8.97
N ILE A 137 6.86 18.19 7.73
CA ILE A 137 7.54 19.43 7.39
C ILE A 137 6.58 20.61 7.51
N GLY A 138 6.98 21.66 8.23
CA GLY A 138 6.24 22.92 8.30
C GLY A 138 4.92 22.89 9.09
N ASN A 139 4.53 21.76 9.68
CA ASN A 139 3.29 21.61 10.46
C ASN A 139 3.53 20.95 11.81
N ALA A 140 3.83 21.76 12.83
CA ALA A 140 4.13 21.28 14.19
C ALA A 140 2.94 20.55 14.85
N LYS A 141 1.70 20.93 14.52
CA LYS A 141 0.50 20.26 15.03
C LYS A 141 0.43 18.83 14.50
N ALA A 142 0.66 18.65 13.20
CA ALA A 142 0.71 17.33 12.57
C ALA A 142 1.91 16.49 13.06
N ASP A 143 3.12 17.07 13.16
CA ASP A 143 4.30 16.34 13.66
C ASP A 143 4.11 15.84 15.10
N ALA A 144 3.44 16.65 15.94
CA ALA A 144 3.10 16.25 17.30
C ALA A 144 2.16 15.03 17.37
N LEU A 145 1.33 14.79 16.34
CA LEU A 145 0.43 13.64 16.27
C LEU A 145 1.14 12.32 15.89
N LEU A 146 2.38 12.39 15.37
CA LEU A 146 3.20 11.20 15.08
C LEU A 146 3.72 10.51 16.33
N ARG A 147 3.68 11.21 17.48
CA ARG A 147 4.16 10.69 18.76
C ARG A 147 3.04 10.70 19.78
N ARG A 148 3.17 9.81 20.75
CA ARG A 148 2.28 9.75 21.91
C ARG A 148 3.10 9.86 23.17
N GLU A 149 2.63 10.69 24.09
CA GLU A 149 3.12 10.65 25.46
C GLU A 149 2.61 9.36 26.12
N TYR A 150 3.55 8.50 26.50
CA TYR A 150 3.22 7.27 27.22
C TYR A 150 2.82 7.59 28.66
N ARG A 151 1.99 6.73 29.25
CA ARG A 151 1.59 6.88 30.65
C ARG A 151 2.82 6.77 31.56
N PRO A 152 2.87 7.49 32.70
CA PRO A 152 3.94 7.33 33.68
C PRO A 152 4.18 5.84 34.03
N GLY A 153 5.44 5.42 34.03
CA GLY A 153 5.85 4.02 34.23
C GLY A 153 5.92 3.16 32.97
N TRP A 154 5.39 3.62 31.83
CA TRP A 154 5.51 2.96 30.53
C TRP A 154 6.58 3.66 29.70
N VAL A 155 7.85 3.39 30.01
CA VAL A 155 8.99 3.95 29.28
C VAL A 155 9.43 2.97 28.19
N LEU A 156 9.55 3.46 26.96
CA LEU A 156 10.28 2.74 25.91
C LEU A 156 11.78 2.93 26.16
N ASN A 157 12.41 1.89 26.70
CA ASN A 157 13.87 1.81 26.75
C ASN A 157 14.34 1.32 25.39
N GLY A 158 14.63 2.28 24.50
CA GLY A 158 15.24 2.06 23.19
C GLY A 158 16.73 2.33 23.23
#